data_AF-A0A1B7XAN5-F1
#
_entry.id   AF-A0A1B7XAN5-F1
#
_cell.length_a   1.000
_cell.length_b   1.000
_cell.length_c   1.000
_cell.angle_alpha   90.00
_cell.angle_beta   90.00
_cell.angle_gamma   90.00
#
_symmetry.space_group_name_H-M   'P 1'
#
loop_
_entity.id
_entity.type
_entity.pdbx_description
1 polymer ?
#
loop_
_entity_poly.entity_id
_entity_poly.type
_entity_poly.pdbx_seq_one_letter_code
_entity_poly.pdbx_strand_id
1 'polypeptide(L)'
;MSKMSQGVAARVEELLREQLSELGIEVSKLEPHEIAENMTCDVFSDESMIYYWKGEPVLRIEPESDSDGSTTWRMYTKDDLPAQ
;
A
#
# COMPACT_ATOMS: atom_id res chain seq x y z
N MET A 1 15.49 11.44 7.18
CA MET A 1 14.99 10.47 6.19
C MET A 1 14.44 9.30 6.97
N SER A 2 13.13 9.28 7.26
CA SER A 2 12.50 8.07 7.75
C SER A 2 12.46 7.09 6.58
N LYS A 3 13.52 6.28 6.45
CA LYS A 3 13.51 5.13 5.55
C LYS A 3 12.52 4.16 6.16
N MET A 4 11.35 4.03 5.54
CA MET A 4 10.46 2.90 5.77
C MET A 4 11.32 1.64 5.91
N SER A 5 11.19 0.92 7.04
CA SER A 5 12.08 -0.20 7.32
C SER A 5 11.84 -1.31 6.29
N GLN A 6 12.85 -2.14 6.03
CA GLN A 6 12.73 -3.23 5.07
C GLN A 6 11.56 -4.18 5.40
N GLY A 7 11.24 -4.34 6.69
CA GLY A 7 10.09 -5.12 7.14
C GLY A 7 8.74 -4.50 6.76
N VAL A 8 8.63 -3.18 6.81
CA VAL A 8 7.42 -2.48 6.40
C VAL A 8 7.22 -2.57 4.89
N ALA A 9 8.28 -2.40 4.10
CA ALA A 9 8.21 -2.56 2.64
C ALA A 9 7.75 -3.97 2.23
N ALA A 10 8.28 -5.02 2.87
CA ALA A 10 7.85 -6.39 2.63
C ALA A 10 6.37 -6.60 2.98
N ARG A 11 5.91 -6.03 4.10
CA ARG A 11 4.50 -6.13 4.51
C ARG A 11 3.57 -5.40 3.55
N VAL A 12 3.97 -4.24 3.02
CA VAL A 12 3.22 -3.51 1.99
C VAL A 12 3.06 -4.36 0.73
N GLU A 13 4.12 -5.01 0.26
CA GLU A 13 4.03 -5.89 -0.91
C GLU A 13 3.07 -7.08 -0.68
N GLU A 14 3.13 -7.68 0.50
CA GLU A 14 2.25 -8.80 0.89
C GLU A 14 0.78 -8.38 0.89
N LEU A 15 0.45 -7.23 1.51
CA LEU A 15 -0.91 -6.68 1.51
C LEU A 15 -1.38 -6.33 0.09
N LEU A 16 -0.54 -5.74 -0.75
CA LEU A 16 -0.93 -5.47 -2.14
C LEU A 16 -1.30 -6.75 -2.89
N ARG A 17 -0.56 -7.85 -2.67
CA ARG A 17 -0.89 -9.14 -3.27
C ARG A 17 -2.21 -9.70 -2.73
N GLU A 18 -2.46 -9.60 -1.43
CA GLU A 18 -3.72 -10.00 -0.79
C GLU A 18 -4.90 -9.23 -1.39
N GLN A 19 -4.79 -7.90 -1.47
CA GLN A 19 -5.83 -7.02 -2.00
C GLN A 19 -6.13 -7.28 -3.48
N LEU A 20 -5.10 -7.51 -4.30
CA LEU A 20 -5.31 -7.90 -5.70
C LEU A 20 -5.97 -9.28 -5.80
N SER A 21 -5.61 -10.23 -4.94
CA SER A 21 -6.24 -11.55 -4.90
C SER A 21 -7.73 -11.46 -4.52
N GLU A 22 -8.11 -10.58 -3.58
CA GLU A 22 -9.52 -10.34 -3.21
C GLU A 22 -10.33 -9.74 -4.36
N LEU A 23 -9.70 -8.97 -5.24
CA LEU A 23 -10.29 -8.48 -6.50
C LEU A 23 -10.35 -9.57 -7.60
N GLY A 24 -9.90 -10.79 -7.32
CA GLY A 24 -9.84 -11.90 -8.29
C GLY A 24 -8.65 -11.79 -9.26
N ILE A 25 -7.63 -11.00 -8.93
CA ILE A 25 -6.46 -10.79 -9.77
C ILE A 25 -5.31 -11.67 -9.28
N GLU A 26 -4.86 -12.54 -10.16
CA GLU A 26 -3.74 -13.43 -9.87
C GLU A 26 -2.42 -12.80 -10.32
N VAL A 27 -1.74 -12.11 -9.40
CA VAL A 27 -0.50 -11.35 -9.69
C VAL A 27 0.60 -12.21 -10.31
N SER A 28 0.67 -13.50 -9.96
CA SER A 28 1.65 -14.44 -10.54
C SER A 28 1.43 -14.75 -12.02
N LYS A 29 0.27 -14.40 -12.58
CA LYS A 29 -0.05 -14.54 -14.00
C LYS A 29 0.12 -13.25 -14.79
N LEU A 30 0.40 -12.14 -14.11
CA LEU A 30 0.62 -10.84 -14.75
C LEU A 30 2.10 -10.66 -15.08
N GLU A 31 2.37 -10.08 -16.23
CA GLU A 31 3.70 -9.64 -16.59
C GLU A 31 4.07 -8.37 -15.78
N PRO A 32 5.36 -8.14 -15.50
CA PRO A 32 5.79 -6.97 -14.71
C PRO A 32 5.32 -5.62 -15.28
N HIS A 33 5.23 -5.49 -16.60
CA HIS A 33 4.75 -4.27 -17.25
C HIS A 33 3.25 -4.05 -17.00
N GLU A 34 2.43 -5.10 -16.97
CA GLU A 34 1.00 -4.99 -16.67
C GLU A 34 0.78 -4.51 -15.23
N ILE A 35 1.60 -4.97 -14.29
CA ILE A 35 1.55 -4.48 -12.91
C ILE A 35 1.92 -3.00 -12.86
N ALA A 36 3.01 -2.60 -13.54
CA ALA A 36 3.47 -1.21 -13.55
C ALA A 36 2.50 -0.24 -14.22
N GLU A 37 1.78 -0.67 -15.26
CA GLU A 37 0.77 0.16 -15.95
C GLU A 37 -0.51 0.35 -15.14
N ASN A 38 -0.87 -0.64 -14.32
CA ASN A 38 -2.12 -0.63 -13.57
C ASN A 38 -1.96 -0.23 -12.09
N MET A 39 -0.74 -0.22 -11.56
CA MET A 39 -0.45 0.16 -10.18
C MET A 39 0.06 1.60 -10.12
N THR A 40 -0.64 2.46 -9.38
CA THR A 40 -0.17 3.82 -9.08
C THR A 40 -0.04 4.01 -7.57
N CYS A 41 0.88 4.87 -7.15
CA CYS A 41 1.10 5.21 -5.76
C CYS A 41 1.16 6.73 -5.61
N ASP A 42 0.22 7.29 -4.85
CA ASP A 42 0.25 8.68 -4.44
C ASP A 42 1.02 8.79 -3.12
N VAL A 43 2.02 9.67 -3.08
CA VAL A 43 2.82 9.95 -1.88
C VAL A 43 2.53 11.38 -1.43
N PHE A 44 2.10 11.53 -0.18
CA PHE A 44 1.72 12.82 0.39
C PHE A 44 2.87 13.44 1.19
N SER A 45 2.72 14.72 1.53
CA SER A 45 3.76 15.49 2.25
C SER A 45 4.01 15.03 3.68
N ASP A 46 3.05 14.29 4.26
CA ASP A 46 3.14 13.69 5.59
C ASP A 46 3.73 12.26 5.55
N GLU A 47 4.35 11.87 4.43
CA GLU A 47 4.87 10.52 4.18
C GLU A 47 3.80 9.41 4.09
N SER A 48 2.50 9.76 4.13
CA SER A 48 1.43 8.80 3.82
C SER A 48 1.44 8.41 2.34
N MET A 49 0.95 7.21 2.06
CA MET A 49 0.93 6.63 0.71
C MET A 49 -0.41 5.96 0.45
N ILE A 50 -0.94 6.13 -0.76
CA ILE A 50 -2.13 5.39 -1.22
C ILE A 50 -1.77 4.69 -2.52
N TYR A 51 -1.92 3.37 -2.52
CA TYR A 51 -1.79 2.52 -3.69
C TYR A 51 -3.14 2.31 -4.34
N TYR A 52 -3.17 2.41 -5.65
CA TYR A 52 -4.34 2.20 -6.49
C TYR A 52 -4.05 1.13 -7.52
N TRP A 53 -5.05 0.29 -7.76
CA TRP A 53 -5.06 -0.65 -8.86
C TRP A 53 -6.14 -0.25 -9.86
N LYS A 54 -5.75 0.07 -11.09
CA LYS A 54 -6.66 0.52 -12.17
C LYS A 54 -7.53 1.72 -11.75
N GLY A 55 -6.99 2.60 -10.90
CA GLY A 55 -7.67 3.77 -10.36
C GLY A 55 -8.49 3.51 -9.10
N GLU A 56 -8.66 2.26 -8.67
CA GLU A 56 -9.34 1.92 -7.43
C GLU A 56 -8.35 1.86 -6.26
N PRO A 57 -8.60 2.55 -5.13
CA PRO A 57 -7.69 2.48 -3.99
C PRO A 57 -7.74 1.09 -3.35
N VAL A 58 -6.56 0.49 -3.17
CA VAL A 58 -6.42 -0.88 -2.64
C VAL A 58 -5.68 -0.94 -1.31
N LEU A 59 -4.79 0.02 -1.04
CA LEU A 59 -4.01 0.04 0.21
C LEU A 59 -3.63 1.48 0.56
N ARG A 60 -3.92 1.92 1.79
CA ARG A 60 -3.42 3.18 2.35
C ARG A 60 -2.46 2.90 3.49
N ILE A 61 -1.37 3.65 3.54
CA ILE A 61 -0.33 3.52 4.54
C ILE A 61 -0.08 4.89 5.16
N GLU A 62 -0.16 4.97 6.48
CA GLU A 62 0.02 6.21 7.23
C GLU A 62 1.12 6.04 8.27
N PRO A 63 2.06 6.98 8.38
CA PRO A 63 3.00 6.98 9.48
C PRO A 63 2.29 7.44 10.77
N GLU A 64 2.46 6.68 11.84
CA GLU A 64 2.00 7.01 13.18
C GLU A 64 3.23 7.30 14.05
N SER A 65 3.26 8.50 14.63
CA SER A 65 4.37 8.92 15.49
C SER A 65 4.04 8.55 16.93
N ASP A 66 4.84 7.65 17.49
CA ASP A 66 4.71 7.22 18.88
C ASP A 66 5.41 8.18 19.84
N SER A 67 4.95 8.20 21.09
CA SER A 67 5.44 9.12 22.13
C SER A 67 6.92 8.93 22.50
N ASP A 68 7.52 7.80 22.12
CA ASP A 68 8.94 7.50 22.31
C ASP A 68 9.83 7.98 21.14
N GLY A 69 9.23 8.62 20.12
CA GLY A 69 9.91 9.09 18.92
C GLY A 69 10.09 8.02 17.86
N SER A 70 9.53 6.82 18.03
CA SER A 70 9.45 5.81 16.97
C SER A 70 8.32 6.13 15.98
N THR A 71 8.49 5.66 14.75
CA THR A 71 7.46 5.75 13.70
C THR A 71 6.95 4.36 13.41
N THR A 72 5.69 4.11 13.72
CA THR A 72 4.94 2.95 13.28
C THR A 72 4.20 3.27 11.98
N TRP A 73 3.77 2.24 11.27
CA TRP A 73 3.08 2.40 9.97
C TRP A 73 1.75 1.67 10.03
N ARG A 74 0.68 2.44 9.91
CA ARG A 74 -0.68 1.93 9.89
C ARG A 74 -1.08 1.62 8.46
N MET A 75 -1.70 0.47 8.24
CA MET A 75 -2.06 -0.02 6.92
C MET A 75 -3.56 -0.29 6.90
N TYR A 76 -4.23 0.26 5.88
CA TYR A 76 -5.66 0.15 5.69
C TYR A 76 -5.90 -0.51 4.34
N THR A 77 -6.48 -1.70 4.35
CA THR A 77 -6.90 -2.41 3.14
C THR A 77 -8.17 -1.81 2.59
N LYS A 78 -8.61 -2.23 1.40
CA LYS A 78 -9.82 -1.75 0.75
C LYS A 78 -11.05 -1.77 1.67
N ASP A 79 -11.18 -2.76 2.53
CA ASP A 79 -12.30 -2.90 3.47
C ASP A 79 -12.25 -1.89 4.63
N ASP A 80 -11.06 -1.41 4.97
CA ASP A 80 -10.83 -0.41 6.02
C ASP A 80 -10.87 1.03 5.50
N LEU A 81 -10.83 1.22 4.18
CA LEU A 81 -10.92 2.54 3.58
C LEU A 81 -12.33 3.11 3.76
N PRO A 82 -12.48 4.34 4.26
CA PRO A 82 -13.79 4.97 4.32
C PRO A 82 -14.37 5.03 2.91
N ALA A 83 -15.65 4.69 2.77
CA ALA A 83 -16.38 4.88 1.52
C ALA A 83 -16.22 6.35 1.10
N GLN A 84 -15.52 6.57 -0.01
CA GLN A 84 -15.30 7.91 -0.56
C GLN A 84 -16.60 8.50 -1.13
#